data_AF-A0A328WY60-F1
#
_entry.id   AF-A0A328WY60-F1
#
_cell.length_a   1.000
_cell.length_b   1.000
_cell.length_c   1.000
_cell.angle_alpha   90.00
_cell.angle_beta   90.00
_cell.angle_gamma   90.00
#
_symmetry.space_group_name_H-M   'P 1'
#
loop_
_entity.id
_entity.type
_entity.pdbx_description
1 polymer ?
#
loop_
_entity_poly.entity_id
_entity_poly.type
_entity_poly.pdbx_seq_one_letter_code
_entity_poly.pdbx_strand_id
1 'polypeptide(L)'
;MKKFIIITICNLIFKIAYGQDCQIPILLDKEIIEATKNEKFVEEDFYRVNNLLFEYQVKDSSKTLKNCHSYFSNIEKLFNSQTPEKRAFAYRLIGVAKNNNFNNELISRINSDESSLLKTWSTTALMENNYGKASDDLFVLFSSFPKGLPVDILINMYIKYDINAVKKTCWKFIDSEIRNQQILAIQCLASFEKDEKLQVKLIEFLDTWDNNSKGWVISSISLQKMENLKPMLEKYYEIDNLKNVIIQALENSPTKSDKKFGKQLEKKKN
;
A
#
# COMPACT_ATOMS: atom_id res chain seq x y z
N MET A 1 -34.27 -0.83 -50.08
CA MET A 1 -33.00 -1.40 -49.53
C MET A 1 -32.15 -0.42 -48.73
N LYS A 2 -32.04 0.88 -49.07
CA LYS A 2 -31.19 1.83 -48.31
C LYS A 2 -31.65 2.17 -46.87
N LYS A 3 -32.96 2.15 -46.56
CA LYS A 3 -33.47 2.44 -45.21
C LYS A 3 -33.21 1.32 -44.18
N PHE A 4 -33.14 0.07 -44.61
CA PHE A 4 -32.90 -1.07 -43.70
C PHE A 4 -31.44 -1.15 -43.24
N ILE A 5 -30.50 -0.76 -44.10
CA ILE A 5 -29.05 -0.77 -43.78
C ILE A 5 -28.70 0.29 -42.73
N ILE A 6 -29.37 1.46 -42.76
CA ILE A 6 -29.13 2.54 -41.79
C ILE A 6 -29.60 2.15 -40.38
N ILE A 7 -30.73 1.44 -40.25
CA ILE A 7 -31.26 1.00 -38.96
C ILE A 7 -30.36 -0.09 -38.34
N THR A 8 -29.86 -1.02 -39.15
CA THR A 8 -28.94 -2.06 -38.66
C THR A 8 -27.58 -1.50 -38.26
N ILE A 9 -27.06 -0.50 -38.97
CA ILE A 9 -25.81 0.19 -38.60
C ILE A 9 -26.01 1.04 -37.33
N CYS A 10 -27.16 1.71 -37.15
CA CYS A 10 -27.44 2.42 -35.89
C CYS A 10 -27.54 1.48 -34.69
N ASN A 11 -28.14 0.29 -34.83
CA ASN A 11 -28.19 -0.70 -33.74
C ASN A 11 -26.83 -1.34 -33.44
N LEU A 12 -25.96 -1.47 -34.45
CA LEU A 12 -24.59 -1.94 -34.25
C LEU A 12 -23.73 -0.87 -33.56
N ILE A 13 -23.89 0.40 -33.92
CA ILE A 13 -23.18 1.53 -33.28
C ILE A 13 -23.68 1.75 -31.84
N PHE A 14 -24.97 1.54 -31.55
CA PHE A 14 -25.48 1.56 -30.17
C PHE A 14 -24.91 0.43 -29.32
N LYS A 15 -24.74 -0.78 -29.86
CA LYS A 15 -24.09 -1.88 -29.11
C LYS A 15 -22.58 -1.73 -28.95
N ILE A 16 -21.92 -0.97 -29.83
CA ILE A 16 -20.49 -0.68 -29.72
C ILE A 16 -20.23 0.50 -28.73
N ALA A 17 -21.23 1.34 -28.47
CA ALA A 17 -21.14 2.43 -27.50
C ALA A 17 -21.46 2.01 -26.04
N TYR A 18 -22.16 0.90 -25.82
CA TYR A 18 -22.37 0.34 -24.49
C TYR A 18 -21.26 -0.68 -24.18
N GLY A 19 -20.24 -0.18 -23.47
CA GLY A 19 -19.20 -1.01 -22.88
C GLY A 19 -19.77 -2.10 -21.97
N GLN A 20 -18.95 -3.12 -21.71
CA GLN A 20 -19.24 -4.30 -20.88
C GLN A 20 -20.44 -4.13 -19.93
N ASP A 21 -21.46 -4.97 -20.10
CA ASP A 21 -22.65 -5.01 -19.24
C ASP A 21 -22.23 -4.98 -17.76
N CYS A 22 -22.84 -4.07 -17.00
CA CYS A 22 -22.66 -4.00 -15.56
C CYS A 22 -23.03 -5.36 -14.93
N GLN A 23 -22.06 -5.99 -14.28
CA GLN A 23 -22.21 -7.27 -13.63
C GLN A 23 -21.74 -7.14 -12.19
N ILE A 24 -22.60 -6.57 -11.35
CA ILE A 24 -22.40 -6.56 -9.90
C ILE A 24 -23.57 -7.28 -9.22
N PRO A 25 -23.35 -7.87 -8.04
CA PRO A 25 -24.42 -8.50 -7.28
C PRO A 25 -25.53 -7.51 -6.92
N ILE A 26 -26.79 -7.96 -7.01
CA ILE A 26 -27.98 -7.13 -6.72
C ILE A 26 -27.90 -6.51 -5.32
N LEU A 27 -27.34 -7.22 -4.34
CA LEU A 27 -27.17 -6.69 -3.00
C LEU A 27 -26.23 -5.48 -3.01
N LEU A 28 -25.06 -5.56 -3.64
CA LEU A 28 -24.12 -4.43 -3.72
C LEU A 28 -24.74 -3.23 -4.46
N ASP A 29 -25.47 -3.49 -5.54
CA ASP A 29 -26.16 -2.45 -6.30
C ASP A 29 -27.13 -1.64 -5.41
N LYS A 30 -27.93 -2.35 -4.60
CA LYS A 30 -28.85 -1.74 -3.63
C LYS A 30 -28.10 -0.96 -2.56
N GLU A 31 -27.04 -1.52 -1.98
CA GLU A 31 -26.25 -0.86 -0.93
C GLU A 31 -25.66 0.47 -1.39
N ILE A 32 -25.16 0.56 -2.62
CA ILE A 32 -24.63 1.82 -3.17
C ILE A 32 -25.72 2.90 -3.24
N ILE A 33 -26.91 2.52 -3.71
CA ILE A 33 -28.06 3.44 -3.82
C ILE A 33 -28.55 3.86 -2.44
N GLU A 34 -28.68 2.92 -1.51
CA GLU A 34 -29.18 3.16 -0.15
C GLU A 34 -28.22 4.00 0.67
N ALA A 35 -26.92 3.71 0.63
CA ALA A 35 -25.89 4.50 1.31
C ALA A 35 -25.94 5.98 0.91
N THR A 36 -26.22 6.25 -0.36
CA THR A 36 -26.33 7.63 -0.86
C THR A 36 -27.51 8.36 -0.23
N LYS A 37 -28.66 7.69 -0.11
CA LYS A 37 -29.91 8.26 0.40
C LYS A 37 -29.99 8.30 1.93
N ASN A 38 -29.31 7.39 2.62
CA ASN A 38 -29.40 7.25 4.08
C ASN A 38 -28.64 8.37 4.80
N GLU A 39 -29.34 9.35 5.37
CA GLU A 39 -28.72 10.43 6.15
C GLU A 39 -28.01 9.95 7.42
N LYS A 40 -28.39 8.78 7.96
CA LYS A 40 -27.85 8.17 9.17
C LYS A 40 -26.90 7.01 8.86
N PHE A 41 -26.11 7.12 7.80
CA PHE A 41 -25.12 6.10 7.46
C PHE A 41 -23.98 6.13 8.50
N VAL A 42 -23.88 5.07 9.31
CA VAL A 42 -22.95 5.00 10.46
C VAL A 42 -21.83 3.99 10.23
N GLU A 43 -20.96 3.83 11.22
CA GLU A 43 -19.77 2.97 11.16
C GLU A 43 -20.14 1.49 10.92
N GLU A 44 -21.20 1.01 11.56
CA GLU A 44 -21.71 -0.35 11.36
C GLU A 44 -22.17 -0.58 9.92
N ASP A 45 -22.79 0.43 9.30
CA ASP A 45 -23.18 0.37 7.88
C ASP A 45 -21.95 0.28 6.99
N PHE A 46 -20.93 1.11 7.27
CA PHE A 46 -19.66 1.07 6.54
C PHE A 46 -19.00 -0.32 6.60
N TYR A 47 -18.87 -0.91 7.79
CA TYR A 47 -18.25 -2.22 7.92
C TYR A 47 -19.03 -3.32 7.20
N ARG A 48 -20.36 -3.27 7.28
CA ARG A 48 -21.25 -4.20 6.58
C ARG A 48 -21.03 -4.14 5.06
N VAL A 49 -21.03 -2.95 4.47
CA VAL A 49 -20.82 -2.80 3.01
C VAL A 49 -19.37 -3.07 2.60
N ASN A 50 -18.38 -2.78 3.47
CA ASN A 50 -16.98 -3.07 3.18
C ASN A 50 -16.71 -4.59 3.17
N ASN A 51 -17.31 -5.35 4.09
CA ASN A 51 -17.23 -6.81 4.07
C ASN A 51 -17.83 -7.39 2.79
N LEU A 52 -18.98 -6.85 2.37
CA LEU A 52 -19.62 -7.23 1.12
C LEU A 52 -18.69 -6.98 -0.10
N LEU A 53 -18.04 -5.81 -0.15
CA LEU A 53 -17.07 -5.50 -1.20
C LEU A 53 -15.86 -6.43 -1.19
N PHE A 54 -15.35 -6.80 -0.02
CA PHE A 54 -14.25 -7.76 0.12
C PHE A 54 -14.61 -9.12 -0.49
N GLU A 55 -15.78 -9.67 -0.14
CA GLU A 55 -16.26 -10.95 -0.69
C GLU A 55 -16.38 -10.93 -2.22
N TYR A 56 -16.76 -9.78 -2.79
CA TYR A 56 -16.95 -9.66 -4.24
C TYR A 56 -15.67 -9.38 -5.01
N GLN A 57 -14.68 -8.72 -4.40
CA GLN A 57 -13.34 -8.63 -4.97
C GLN A 57 -12.71 -10.02 -5.11
N VAL A 58 -12.87 -10.89 -4.10
CA VAL A 58 -12.38 -12.28 -4.15
C VAL A 58 -12.99 -13.07 -5.32
N LYS A 59 -14.22 -12.74 -5.71
CA LYS A 59 -14.95 -13.41 -6.80
C LYS A 59 -14.78 -12.72 -8.17
N ASP A 60 -13.86 -11.76 -8.29
CA ASP A 60 -13.61 -10.96 -9.50
C ASP A 60 -14.87 -10.22 -10.05
N SER A 61 -15.93 -10.15 -9.26
CA SER A 61 -17.27 -9.68 -9.66
C SER A 61 -17.40 -8.16 -9.60
N SER A 62 -16.30 -7.43 -9.40
CA SER A 62 -16.27 -5.98 -9.26
C SER A 62 -15.56 -5.25 -10.40
N LYS A 63 -15.00 -5.99 -11.38
CA LYS A 63 -14.26 -5.43 -12.52
C LYS A 63 -15.10 -4.48 -13.38
N THR A 64 -16.42 -4.68 -13.42
CA THR A 64 -17.37 -3.87 -14.20
C THR A 64 -18.10 -2.82 -13.36
N LEU A 65 -17.78 -2.67 -12.07
CA LEU A 65 -18.47 -1.74 -11.16
C LEU A 65 -18.49 -0.30 -11.70
N LYS A 66 -17.39 0.15 -12.31
CA LYS A 66 -17.32 1.50 -12.91
C LYS A 66 -18.31 1.76 -14.04
N ASN A 67 -18.85 0.70 -14.65
CA ASN A 67 -19.85 0.78 -15.72
C ASN A 67 -21.30 0.78 -15.19
N CYS A 68 -21.49 0.55 -13.89
CA CYS A 68 -22.81 0.40 -13.28
C CYS A 68 -23.47 1.76 -12.98
N HIS A 69 -24.77 1.87 -13.29
CA HIS A 69 -25.56 3.07 -13.04
C HIS A 69 -25.62 3.48 -11.57
N SER A 70 -25.74 2.52 -10.67
CA SER A 70 -25.65 2.74 -9.23
C SER A 70 -24.32 3.37 -8.82
N TYR A 71 -23.20 2.99 -9.44
CA TYR A 71 -21.91 3.60 -9.15
C TYR A 71 -21.82 5.03 -9.68
N PHE A 72 -21.94 5.26 -10.99
CA PHE A 72 -21.66 6.57 -11.57
C PHE A 72 -22.66 7.65 -11.14
N SER A 73 -23.92 7.28 -10.84
CA SER A 73 -24.95 8.24 -10.42
C SER A 73 -24.79 8.70 -8.97
N ASN A 74 -23.95 8.01 -8.19
CA ASN A 74 -23.86 8.21 -6.74
C ASN A 74 -22.44 8.50 -6.25
N ILE A 75 -21.39 8.11 -6.97
CA ILE A 75 -20.02 8.16 -6.45
C ILE A 75 -19.59 9.58 -6.06
N GLU A 76 -19.93 10.60 -6.85
CA GLU A 76 -19.59 11.99 -6.51
C GLU A 76 -20.30 12.49 -5.25
N LYS A 77 -21.55 12.06 -5.02
CA LYS A 77 -22.32 12.43 -3.83
C LYS A 77 -21.74 11.79 -2.57
N LEU A 78 -21.37 10.51 -2.66
CA LEU A 78 -20.72 9.80 -1.57
C LEU A 78 -19.32 10.38 -1.28
N PHE A 79 -18.56 10.66 -2.33
CA PHE A 79 -17.20 11.21 -2.25
C PHE A 79 -17.14 12.58 -1.59
N ASN A 80 -18.14 13.44 -1.85
CA ASN A 80 -18.23 14.78 -1.28
C ASN A 80 -19.12 14.86 -0.02
N SER A 81 -19.46 13.73 0.58
CA SER A 81 -20.35 13.69 1.74
C SER A 81 -19.68 14.31 2.98
N GLN A 82 -20.48 14.96 3.82
CA GLN A 82 -20.04 15.41 5.14
C GLN A 82 -19.81 14.25 6.11
N THR A 83 -20.47 13.11 5.88
CA THR A 83 -20.35 11.89 6.69
C THR A 83 -19.04 11.14 6.35
N PRO A 84 -18.09 11.00 7.29
CA PRO A 84 -16.84 10.28 7.06
C PRO A 84 -17.03 8.84 6.56
N GLU A 85 -18.04 8.13 7.07
CA GLU A 85 -18.33 6.74 6.73
C GLU A 85 -18.76 6.59 5.27
N LYS A 86 -19.54 7.56 4.74
CA LYS A 86 -19.90 7.63 3.32
C LYS A 86 -18.70 7.93 2.44
N ARG A 87 -17.81 8.84 2.88
CA ARG A 87 -16.56 9.13 2.16
C ARG A 87 -15.64 7.92 2.14
N ALA A 88 -15.48 7.23 3.27
CA ALA A 88 -14.73 5.97 3.35
C ALA A 88 -15.31 4.92 2.39
N PHE A 89 -16.64 4.79 2.34
CA PHE A 89 -17.29 3.91 1.38
C PHE A 89 -17.02 4.32 -0.08
N ALA A 90 -17.07 5.63 -0.38
CA ALA A 90 -16.71 6.13 -1.72
C ALA A 90 -15.27 5.79 -2.10
N TYR A 91 -14.31 5.99 -1.20
CA TYR A 91 -12.89 5.70 -1.45
C TYR A 91 -12.70 4.21 -1.74
N ARG A 92 -13.38 3.36 -0.96
CA ARG A 92 -13.40 1.92 -1.20
C ARG A 92 -13.96 1.57 -2.58
N LEU A 93 -15.13 2.12 -2.94
CA LEU A 93 -15.75 1.88 -4.25
C LEU A 93 -14.84 2.34 -5.40
N ILE A 94 -14.15 3.48 -5.26
CA ILE A 94 -13.21 4.01 -6.26
C ILE A 94 -12.07 3.03 -6.52
N GLY A 95 -11.44 2.53 -5.46
CA GLY A 95 -10.32 1.58 -5.57
C GLY A 95 -10.75 0.23 -6.15
N VAL A 96 -11.91 -0.29 -5.71
CA VAL A 96 -12.52 -1.51 -6.25
C VAL A 96 -12.81 -1.36 -7.75
N ALA A 97 -13.42 -0.25 -8.13
CA ALA A 97 -13.82 0.04 -9.51
C ALA A 97 -12.64 0.42 -10.43
N LYS A 98 -11.43 0.58 -9.88
CA LYS A 98 -10.25 1.09 -10.59
C LYS A 98 -10.51 2.46 -11.24
N ASN A 99 -11.19 3.36 -10.54
CA ASN A 99 -11.58 4.65 -11.09
C ASN A 99 -10.52 5.73 -10.84
N ASN A 100 -9.71 5.99 -11.87
CA ASN A 100 -8.59 6.93 -11.78
C ASN A 100 -8.99 8.42 -11.76
N ASN A 101 -10.26 8.75 -12.05
CA ASN A 101 -10.71 10.15 -12.12
C ASN A 101 -10.59 10.89 -10.77
N PHE A 102 -10.54 10.14 -9.66
CA PHE A 102 -10.47 10.70 -8.31
C PHE A 102 -9.04 10.76 -7.74
N ASN A 103 -8.03 10.23 -8.44
CA ASN A 103 -6.70 10.02 -7.87
C ASN A 103 -6.04 11.32 -7.37
N ASN A 104 -6.15 12.42 -8.11
CA ASN A 104 -5.54 13.69 -7.69
C ASN A 104 -6.19 14.24 -6.41
N GLU A 105 -7.52 14.12 -6.32
CA GLU A 105 -8.24 14.55 -5.11
C GLU A 105 -7.93 13.62 -3.95
N LEU A 106 -7.84 12.30 -4.16
CA LEU A 106 -7.41 11.35 -3.13
C LEU A 106 -6.00 11.65 -2.59
N ILE A 107 -5.07 12.12 -3.43
CA ILE A 107 -3.77 12.63 -2.97
C ILE A 107 -3.94 13.85 -2.06
N SER A 108 -4.79 14.81 -2.45
CA SER A 108 -5.10 15.97 -1.60
C SER A 108 -5.66 15.53 -0.24
N ARG A 109 -6.51 14.50 -0.22
CA ARG A 109 -7.16 13.96 0.98
C ARG A 109 -6.18 13.30 1.95
N ILE A 110 -5.22 12.48 1.47
CA ILE A 110 -4.20 11.88 2.35
C ILE A 110 -3.31 12.93 3.03
N ASN A 111 -3.11 14.07 2.37
CA ASN A 111 -2.31 15.20 2.85
C ASN A 111 -3.11 16.21 3.71
N SER A 112 -4.42 16.00 3.87
CA SER A 112 -5.31 16.87 4.66
C SER A 112 -5.37 16.48 6.14
N ASP A 113 -6.24 17.15 6.92
CA ASP A 113 -6.55 16.86 8.31
C ASP A 113 -7.61 15.75 8.51
N GLU A 114 -7.94 15.01 7.45
CA GLU A 114 -8.89 13.90 7.51
C GLU A 114 -8.49 12.80 8.50
N SER A 115 -9.50 12.09 9.01
CA SER A 115 -9.33 11.03 10.00
C SER A 115 -8.50 9.85 9.47
N SER A 116 -7.96 9.05 10.39
CA SER A 116 -7.18 7.86 10.02
C SER A 116 -8.01 6.84 9.22
N LEU A 117 -9.32 6.76 9.44
CA LEU A 117 -10.23 5.95 8.62
C LEU A 117 -10.21 6.41 7.16
N LEU A 118 -10.42 7.70 6.93
CA LEU A 118 -10.44 8.28 5.59
C LEU A 118 -9.09 8.14 4.89
N LYS A 119 -8.00 8.48 5.59
CA LYS A 119 -6.63 8.33 5.07
C LYS A 119 -6.30 6.88 4.73
N THR A 120 -6.76 5.91 5.52
CA THR A 120 -6.61 4.47 5.21
C THR A 120 -7.23 4.17 3.87
N TRP A 121 -8.50 4.52 3.67
CA TRP A 121 -9.21 4.16 2.45
C TRP A 121 -8.81 4.97 1.22
N SER A 122 -8.40 6.23 1.38
CA SER A 122 -7.79 7.00 0.27
C SER A 122 -6.47 6.37 -0.18
N THR A 123 -5.62 5.98 0.78
CA THR A 123 -4.34 5.31 0.51
C THR A 123 -4.56 3.96 -0.18
N THR A 124 -5.48 3.14 0.34
CA THR A 124 -5.88 1.87 -0.27
C THR A 124 -6.38 2.07 -1.69
N ALA A 125 -7.24 3.07 -1.94
CA ALA A 125 -7.76 3.35 -3.27
C ALA A 125 -6.67 3.76 -4.26
N LEU A 126 -5.73 4.61 -3.85
CA LEU A 126 -4.58 5.04 -4.68
C LEU A 126 -3.69 3.85 -5.08
N MET A 127 -3.41 2.95 -4.13
CA MET A 127 -2.64 1.73 -4.37
C MET A 127 -3.42 0.73 -5.24
N GLU A 128 -4.72 0.53 -5.00
CA GLU A 128 -5.57 -0.30 -5.84
C GLU A 128 -5.61 0.24 -7.28
N ASN A 129 -5.69 1.55 -7.47
CA ASN A 129 -5.67 2.20 -8.79
C ASN A 129 -4.31 2.17 -9.49
N ASN A 130 -3.28 1.64 -8.82
CA ASN A 130 -1.90 1.62 -9.30
C ASN A 130 -1.37 3.02 -9.67
N TYR A 131 -1.70 4.04 -8.89
CA TYR A 131 -1.37 5.43 -9.22
C TYR A 131 0.04 5.81 -8.72
N GLY A 132 1.07 5.45 -9.49
CA GLY A 132 2.48 5.68 -9.13
C GLY A 132 2.84 7.11 -8.74
N LYS A 133 2.12 8.13 -9.23
CA LYS A 133 2.34 9.54 -8.86
C LYS A 133 2.10 9.83 -7.37
N ALA A 134 1.31 9.00 -6.67
CA ALA A 134 1.07 9.13 -5.24
C ALA A 134 2.22 8.58 -4.37
N SER A 135 3.24 7.95 -4.96
CA SER A 135 4.26 7.20 -4.20
C SER A 135 4.96 8.05 -3.14
N ASP A 136 5.35 9.27 -3.48
CA ASP A 136 6.02 10.19 -2.57
C ASP A 136 5.10 10.58 -1.39
N ASP A 137 3.85 10.94 -1.66
CA ASP A 137 2.88 11.33 -0.63
C ASP A 137 2.57 10.16 0.34
N LEU A 138 2.38 8.96 -0.22
CA LEU A 138 2.17 7.74 0.56
C LEU A 138 3.38 7.43 1.45
N PHE A 139 4.58 7.56 0.91
CA PHE A 139 5.82 7.34 1.66
C PHE A 139 5.98 8.32 2.82
N VAL A 140 5.72 9.61 2.57
CA VAL A 140 5.75 10.65 3.61
C VAL A 140 4.71 10.37 4.69
N LEU A 141 3.48 9.98 4.30
CA LEU A 141 2.45 9.59 5.26
C LEU A 141 2.91 8.43 6.14
N PHE A 142 3.43 7.34 5.56
CA PHE A 142 3.83 6.16 6.34
C PHE A 142 5.03 6.42 7.25
N SER A 143 6.02 7.17 6.79
CA SER A 143 7.21 7.51 7.58
C SER A 143 6.92 8.43 8.77
N SER A 144 5.75 9.09 8.79
CA SER A 144 5.29 9.90 9.93
C SER A 144 4.68 9.08 11.08
N PHE A 145 4.47 7.77 10.91
CA PHE A 145 3.81 6.87 11.86
C PHE A 145 2.49 7.44 12.44
N PRO A 146 1.53 7.81 11.58
CA PRO A 146 0.32 8.48 12.02
C PRO A 146 -0.53 7.58 12.92
N LYS A 147 -0.99 8.14 14.05
CA LYS A 147 -1.81 7.42 15.04
C LYS A 147 -3.10 6.89 14.40
N GLY A 148 -3.41 5.61 14.65
CA GLY A 148 -4.65 4.97 14.20
C GLY A 148 -4.66 4.54 12.73
N LEU A 149 -3.58 4.79 11.98
CA LEU A 149 -3.42 4.24 10.63
C LEU A 149 -2.79 2.83 10.73
N PRO A 150 -3.29 1.81 10.01
CA PRO A 150 -2.72 0.47 10.02
C PRO A 150 -1.46 0.40 9.13
N VAL A 151 -0.42 1.17 9.49
CA VAL A 151 0.79 1.40 8.67
C VAL A 151 1.45 0.10 8.23
N ASP A 152 1.56 -0.91 9.10
CA ASP A 152 2.19 -2.20 8.76
C ASP A 152 1.48 -2.91 7.61
N ILE A 153 0.15 -2.88 7.60
CA ILE A 153 -0.66 -3.47 6.51
C ILE A 153 -0.50 -2.64 5.24
N LEU A 154 -0.55 -1.31 5.36
CA LEU A 154 -0.45 -0.41 4.20
C LEU A 154 0.94 -0.44 3.55
N ILE A 155 2.02 -0.59 4.32
CA ILE A 155 3.38 -0.77 3.77
C ILE A 155 3.47 -2.06 2.96
N ASN A 156 2.86 -3.15 3.42
CA ASN A 156 2.83 -4.42 2.68
C ASN A 156 2.09 -4.31 1.34
N MET A 157 1.09 -3.42 1.25
CA MET A 157 0.44 -3.07 -0.01
C MET A 157 1.31 -2.13 -0.85
N TYR A 158 1.94 -1.15 -0.20
CA TYR A 158 2.78 -0.14 -0.82
C TYR A 158 3.95 -0.75 -1.58
N ILE A 159 4.63 -1.75 -1.02
CA ILE A 159 5.75 -2.41 -1.72
C ILE A 159 5.32 -3.20 -2.96
N LYS A 160 4.02 -3.47 -3.15
CA LYS A 160 3.48 -4.32 -4.23
C LYS A 160 2.72 -3.56 -5.32
N TYR A 161 2.23 -2.34 -5.08
CA TYR A 161 1.30 -1.69 -6.02
C TYR A 161 2.02 -1.24 -7.31
N ASP A 162 2.98 -0.32 -7.20
CA ASP A 162 3.82 0.18 -8.30
C ASP A 162 5.30 0.09 -7.90
N ILE A 163 5.91 -1.06 -8.16
CA ILE A 163 7.29 -1.36 -7.76
C ILE A 163 8.28 -0.30 -8.27
N ASN A 164 8.08 0.21 -9.48
CA ASN A 164 8.99 1.19 -10.07
C ASN A 164 8.86 2.55 -9.38
N ALA A 165 7.63 3.00 -9.14
CA ALA A 165 7.40 4.25 -8.40
C ALA A 165 7.95 4.14 -6.97
N VAL A 166 7.70 3.02 -6.28
CA VAL A 166 8.18 2.77 -4.92
C VAL A 166 9.70 2.78 -4.86
N LYS A 167 10.39 2.02 -5.73
CA LYS A 167 11.87 2.02 -5.79
C LYS A 167 12.40 3.43 -6.01
N LYS A 168 11.82 4.20 -6.94
CA LYS A 168 12.22 5.59 -7.22
C LYS A 168 12.05 6.48 -5.98
N THR A 169 10.91 6.40 -5.31
CA THR A 169 10.62 7.15 -4.08
C THR A 169 11.58 6.79 -2.96
N CYS A 170 11.80 5.51 -2.69
CA CYS A 170 12.72 5.11 -1.62
C CYS A 170 14.16 5.56 -1.92
N TRP A 171 14.62 5.50 -3.17
CA TRP A 171 15.92 6.05 -3.55
C TRP A 171 16.00 7.57 -3.42
N LYS A 172 14.89 8.29 -3.61
CA LYS A 172 14.81 9.74 -3.35
C LYS A 172 14.95 10.07 -1.86
N PHE A 173 14.38 9.25 -0.98
CA PHE A 173 14.35 9.50 0.47
C PHE A 173 15.44 8.77 1.28
N ILE A 174 16.29 7.97 0.64
CA ILE A 174 17.33 7.18 1.34
C ILE A 174 18.32 8.06 2.12
N ASP A 175 18.62 9.24 1.59
CA ASP A 175 19.53 10.23 2.19
C ASP A 175 18.75 11.42 2.80
N SER A 176 17.48 11.22 3.17
CA SER A 176 16.67 12.26 3.84
C SER A 176 17.26 12.65 5.19
N GLU A 177 17.11 13.92 5.58
CA GLU A 177 17.45 14.41 6.92
C GLU A 177 16.53 13.82 8.01
N ILE A 178 15.38 13.28 7.62
CA ILE A 178 14.42 12.66 8.54
C ILE A 178 14.74 11.17 8.69
N ARG A 179 15.22 10.77 9.88
CA ARG A 179 15.61 9.38 10.18
C ARG A 179 14.54 8.35 9.83
N ASN A 180 13.27 8.62 10.14
CA ASN A 180 12.16 7.70 9.85
C ASN A 180 11.97 7.46 8.34
N GLN A 181 12.22 8.49 7.52
CA GLN A 181 12.18 8.35 6.07
C GLN A 181 13.34 7.47 5.58
N GLN A 182 14.54 7.66 6.11
CA GLN A 182 15.67 6.78 5.75
C GLN A 182 15.40 5.33 6.16
N ILE A 183 14.88 5.09 7.37
CA ILE A 183 14.49 3.75 7.86
C ILE A 183 13.48 3.11 6.91
N LEU A 184 12.38 3.81 6.59
CA LEU A 184 11.36 3.28 5.69
C LEU A 184 11.94 3.01 4.29
N ALA A 185 12.79 3.89 3.77
CA ALA A 185 13.42 3.73 2.48
C ALA A 185 14.27 2.45 2.42
N ILE A 186 15.14 2.22 3.40
CA ILE A 186 16.00 1.03 3.41
C ILE A 186 15.21 -0.26 3.65
N GLN A 187 14.11 -0.22 4.40
CA GLN A 187 13.26 -1.39 4.60
C GLN A 187 12.48 -1.75 3.34
N CYS A 188 11.87 -0.75 2.69
CA CYS A 188 11.17 -0.96 1.42
C CYS A 188 12.13 -1.44 0.33
N LEU A 189 13.29 -0.79 0.15
CA LEU A 189 14.28 -1.23 -0.83
C LEU A 189 14.79 -2.63 -0.55
N ALA A 190 15.05 -2.95 0.73
CA ALA A 190 15.54 -4.28 1.12
C ALA A 190 14.54 -5.41 0.88
N SER A 191 13.23 -5.10 0.81
CA SER A 191 12.17 -6.07 0.52
C SER A 191 12.14 -6.56 -0.93
N PHE A 192 12.83 -5.86 -1.84
CA PHE A 192 12.99 -6.27 -3.23
C PHE A 192 14.18 -7.25 -3.40
N GLU A 193 14.52 -7.53 -4.65
CA GLU A 193 15.71 -8.32 -4.99
C GLU A 193 17.01 -7.71 -4.46
N LYS A 194 18.08 -8.50 -4.52
CA LYS A 194 19.42 -8.08 -4.11
C LYS A 194 19.87 -6.88 -4.95
N ASP A 195 20.29 -5.80 -4.29
CA ASP A 195 20.72 -4.55 -4.92
C ASP A 195 22.07 -4.10 -4.33
N GLU A 196 23.13 -4.18 -5.12
CA GLU A 196 24.50 -3.83 -4.68
C GLU A 196 24.63 -2.37 -4.26
N LYS A 197 23.92 -1.45 -4.91
CA LYS A 197 23.92 -0.03 -4.55
C LYS A 197 23.31 0.16 -3.17
N LEU A 198 22.23 -0.57 -2.87
CA LEU A 198 21.62 -0.55 -1.54
C LEU A 198 22.57 -1.14 -0.50
N GLN A 199 23.26 -2.25 -0.80
CA GLN A 199 24.20 -2.87 0.14
C GLN A 199 25.34 -1.94 0.54
N VAL A 200 25.88 -1.17 -0.40
CA VAL A 200 26.87 -0.13 -0.10
C VAL A 200 26.30 0.91 0.86
N LYS A 201 25.07 1.39 0.60
CA LYS A 201 24.38 2.34 1.49
C LYS A 201 24.10 1.75 2.88
N LEU A 202 23.73 0.48 2.98
CA LEU A 202 23.51 -0.19 4.26
C LEU A 202 24.81 -0.28 5.08
N ILE A 203 25.96 -0.51 4.45
CA ILE A 203 27.26 -0.49 5.15
C ILE A 203 27.58 0.93 5.65
N GLU A 204 27.39 1.94 4.82
CA GLU A 204 27.56 3.35 5.21
C GLU A 204 26.70 3.70 6.43
N PHE A 205 25.42 3.32 6.41
CA PHE A 205 24.49 3.55 7.52
C PHE A 205 24.82 2.72 8.75
N LEU A 206 25.29 1.48 8.58
CA LEU A 206 25.71 0.62 9.68
C LEU A 206 26.90 1.24 10.43
N ASP A 207 27.76 2.01 9.77
CA ASP A 207 28.87 2.68 10.43
C ASP A 207 28.49 4.05 11.01
N THR A 208 27.62 4.81 10.32
CA THR A 208 27.32 6.22 10.67
C THR A 208 26.09 6.42 11.57
N TRP A 209 25.09 5.54 11.54
CA TRP A 209 23.87 5.72 12.34
C TRP A 209 24.12 5.44 13.82
N ASP A 210 23.33 6.07 14.68
CA ASP A 210 23.36 5.83 16.12
C ASP A 210 22.86 4.40 16.47
N ASN A 211 23.26 3.90 17.64
CA ASN A 211 22.95 2.52 18.06
C ASN A 211 21.44 2.23 18.20
N ASN A 212 20.58 3.24 18.38
CA ASN A 212 19.13 3.02 18.43
C ASN A 212 18.57 2.76 17.03
N SER A 213 19.22 3.28 15.99
CA SER A 213 18.79 3.15 14.60
C SER A 213 19.46 1.98 13.86
N LYS A 214 20.63 1.51 14.30
CA LYS A 214 21.39 0.43 13.62
C LYS A 214 20.61 -0.88 13.49
N GLY A 215 19.67 -1.18 14.38
CA GLY A 215 18.86 -2.40 14.29
C GLY A 215 18.06 -2.49 12.99
N TRP A 216 17.56 -1.35 12.48
CA TRP A 216 16.87 -1.27 11.20
C TRP A 216 17.81 -1.56 10.03
N VAL A 217 19.05 -1.06 10.09
CA VAL A 217 20.07 -1.34 9.08
C VAL A 217 20.42 -2.82 9.04
N ILE A 218 20.66 -3.43 10.21
CA ILE A 218 20.99 -4.86 10.33
C ILE A 218 19.84 -5.74 9.81
N SER A 219 18.59 -5.35 10.09
CA SER A 219 17.41 -6.02 9.54
C SER A 219 17.39 -5.94 7.99
N SER A 220 17.63 -4.76 7.42
CA SER A 220 17.71 -4.58 5.95
C SER A 220 18.87 -5.36 5.32
N ILE A 221 20.03 -5.44 5.99
CA ILE A 221 21.18 -6.28 5.58
C ILE A 221 20.76 -7.76 5.50
N SER A 222 20.01 -8.24 6.51
CA SER A 222 19.49 -9.61 6.52
C SER A 222 18.49 -9.86 5.39
N LEU A 223 17.58 -8.92 5.11
CA LEU A 223 16.60 -9.02 4.01
C LEU A 223 17.28 -9.08 2.64
N GLN A 224 18.35 -8.31 2.45
CA GLN A 224 19.18 -8.31 1.25
C GLN A 224 20.11 -9.53 1.11
N LYS A 225 20.04 -10.48 2.06
CA LYS A 225 20.85 -11.71 2.10
C LYS A 225 22.33 -11.41 1.90
N MET A 226 22.82 -10.34 2.54
CA MET A 226 24.23 -9.99 2.51
C MET A 226 25.08 -11.10 3.14
N GLU A 227 26.28 -11.27 2.60
CA GLU A 227 27.23 -12.31 2.98
C GLU A 227 28.35 -11.73 3.86
N ASN A 228 29.06 -12.63 4.55
CA ASN A 228 30.23 -12.29 5.36
C ASN A 228 29.91 -11.24 6.44
N LEU A 229 28.79 -11.44 7.14
CA LEU A 229 28.26 -10.51 8.14
C LEU A 229 29.06 -10.51 9.44
N LYS A 230 29.70 -11.64 9.81
CA LYS A 230 30.48 -11.73 11.06
C LYS A 230 31.43 -10.55 11.27
N PRO A 231 32.39 -10.24 10.36
CA PRO A 231 33.32 -9.13 10.55
C PRO A 231 32.64 -7.75 10.63
N MET A 232 31.43 -7.61 10.09
CA MET A 232 30.67 -6.35 10.14
C MET A 232 29.91 -6.19 11.46
N LEU A 233 29.35 -7.28 12.00
CA LEU A 233 28.39 -7.25 13.10
C LEU A 233 28.98 -7.59 14.47
N GLU A 234 30.10 -8.32 14.54
CA GLU A 234 30.70 -8.77 15.80
C GLU A 234 30.99 -7.61 16.77
N LYS A 235 31.48 -6.47 16.26
CA LYS A 235 31.76 -5.26 17.06
C LYS A 235 30.52 -4.63 17.71
N TYR A 236 29.32 -4.95 17.24
CA TYR A 236 28.07 -4.40 17.75
C TYR A 236 27.31 -5.34 18.69
N TYR A 237 27.80 -6.58 18.89
CA TYR A 237 27.09 -7.58 19.68
C TYR A 237 26.94 -7.22 21.16
N GLU A 238 27.89 -6.47 21.72
CA GLU A 238 27.82 -6.02 23.12
C GLU A 238 26.76 -4.94 23.35
N ILE A 239 26.14 -4.40 22.29
CA ILE A 239 25.07 -3.42 22.39
C ILE A 239 23.74 -4.15 22.61
N ASP A 240 23.17 -4.03 23.80
CA ASP A 240 22.03 -4.84 24.26
C ASP A 240 20.82 -4.80 23.32
N ASN A 241 20.44 -3.63 22.80
CA ASN A 241 19.29 -3.49 21.90
C ASN A 241 19.54 -4.08 20.49
N LEU A 242 20.77 -4.46 20.15
CA LEU A 242 21.14 -5.03 18.85
C LEU A 242 21.35 -6.54 18.87
N LYS A 243 21.53 -7.16 20.05
CA LYS A 243 21.85 -8.60 20.20
C LYS A 243 20.93 -9.51 19.38
N ASN A 244 19.62 -9.36 19.55
CA ASN A 244 18.63 -10.23 18.88
C ASN A 244 18.67 -10.09 17.36
N VAL A 245 18.74 -8.86 16.84
CA VAL A 245 18.71 -8.62 15.40
C VAL A 245 20.03 -9.03 14.74
N ILE A 246 21.17 -8.91 15.44
CA ILE A 246 22.47 -9.43 14.98
C ILE A 246 22.41 -10.96 14.84
N ILE A 247 21.91 -11.67 15.85
CA ILE A 247 21.80 -13.13 15.82
C ILE A 247 20.91 -13.56 14.65
N GLN A 248 19.73 -12.96 14.51
CA GLN A 248 18.82 -13.25 13.40
C GLN A 248 19.46 -13.00 12.02
N ALA A 249 20.16 -11.88 11.85
CA ALA A 249 20.85 -11.59 10.59
C ALA A 249 21.94 -12.62 10.26
N LEU A 250 22.74 -13.02 11.25
CA LEU A 250 23.79 -14.04 11.09
C LEU A 250 23.21 -15.42 10.76
N GLU A 251 22.09 -15.82 11.38
CA GLU A 251 21.44 -17.10 11.12
C GLU A 251 20.76 -17.15 9.75
N ASN A 252 20.23 -16.02 9.29
CA ASN A 252 19.62 -15.87 7.97
C ASN A 252 20.63 -15.64 6.83
N SER A 253 21.87 -15.26 7.14
CA SER A 253 22.94 -15.08 6.15
C SER A 253 23.13 -16.35 5.30
N PRO A 254 23.38 -16.24 3.98
CA PRO A 254 23.72 -17.40 3.17
C PRO A 254 25.11 -17.98 3.49
N THR A 255 25.98 -17.28 4.21
CA THR A 255 27.34 -17.74 4.55
C THR A 255 27.36 -18.72 5.73
N LYS A 256 28.01 -19.89 5.57
CA LYS A 256 28.09 -20.93 6.64
C LYS A 256 28.78 -20.45 7.93
N SER A 257 29.82 -19.63 7.81
CA SER A 257 30.55 -19.09 8.97
C SER A 257 29.68 -18.15 9.80
N ASP A 258 28.88 -17.30 9.15
CA ASP A 258 27.91 -16.41 9.81
C ASP A 258 26.89 -17.23 10.59
N LYS A 259 26.27 -18.24 9.97
CA LYS A 259 25.31 -19.12 10.66
C LYS A 259 25.91 -19.81 11.88
N LYS A 260 27.15 -20.30 11.76
CA LYS A 260 27.87 -20.93 12.88
C LYS A 260 28.09 -19.93 14.02
N PHE A 261 28.46 -18.70 13.69
CA PHE A 261 28.68 -17.64 14.66
C PHE A 261 27.38 -17.21 15.35
N GLY A 262 26.29 -17.00 14.60
CA GLY A 262 24.96 -16.69 15.15
C GLY A 262 24.51 -17.73 16.19
N LYS A 263 24.63 -19.02 15.86
CA LYS A 263 24.34 -20.12 16.81
C LYS A 263 25.23 -20.14 18.06
N GLN A 264 26.47 -19.65 17.98
CA GLN A 264 27.35 -19.53 19.14
C GLN A 264 26.91 -18.37 20.04
N LEU A 265 26.49 -17.25 19.46
CA LEU A 265 25.99 -16.10 20.19
C LEU A 265 24.66 -16.41 20.91
N GLU A 266 23.73 -17.10 20.23
CA GLU A 266 22.45 -17.52 20.84
C GLU A 266 22.65 -18.43 22.06
N LYS A 267 23.67 -19.30 22.04
CA LYS A 267 24.04 -20.13 23.20
C LYS A 267 24.66 -19.36 24.35
N LYS A 268 25.31 -18.21 24.09
CA LYS A 268 25.91 -17.34 25.13
C LYS A 268 24.89 -16.41 25.79
N LYS A 269 23.76 -16.21 25.13
CA LYS A 269 22.65 -15.37 25.61
C LYS A 269 21.78 -16.10 26.65
N ASN A 270 21.70 -17.43 26.54
CA ASN A 270 21.08 -18.33 27.52
C ASN A 270 22.07 -18.72 28.62
#